data_AF-A0A4V6A5N2-F1
#
_entry.id   AF-A0A4V6A5N2-F1
#
_cell.length_a   1.000
_cell.length_b   1.000
_cell.length_c   1.000
_cell.angle_alpha   90.00
_cell.angle_beta   90.00
_cell.angle_gamma   90.00
#
_symmetry.space_group_name_H-M   'P 1'
#
loop_
_entity.id
_entity.type
_entity.pdbx_description
1 polymer ?
#
loop_
_entity_poly.entity_id
_entity_poly.type
_entity_poly.pdbx_seq_one_letter_code
_entity_poly.pdbx_strand_id
1 'polypeptide(L)'
;METELRGNSNTSISLQNPSLFNNPQSSLSGALKGCLGSLDGACIEKLLLHCASALEHNDGTLAQQVMWVLNNVASLVGDPNQRLTSWFLRALISRASKVCPTAMNFDGSSTIRRRNMSVTELAVYVDLIPWHRFGFCASNSAILKAIEGYSKVHILDFSITHCMQWPTLIDALAIRPEGPPSLRITVPSCRPPVPPFLNVSCEEVGLRLSNFANIGMFLLNSTCLIMTHLLLLQVKLCPKNLLMTFILSHC
;
A
#
# COMPACT_ATOMS: atom_id res chain seq x y z
N MET A 1 16.66 -16.09 -35.88
CA MET A 1 17.81 -15.94 -34.97
C MET A 1 17.43 -16.64 -33.70
N GLU A 2 17.61 -17.96 -33.70
CA GLU A 2 17.42 -18.85 -32.56
C GLU A 2 18.56 -18.58 -31.56
N THR A 3 18.24 -18.51 -30.27
CA THR A 3 19.27 -18.55 -29.22
C THR A 3 18.89 -19.62 -28.20
N GLU A 4 19.80 -20.57 -28.08
CA GLU A 4 19.68 -21.84 -27.38
C GLU A 4 19.48 -21.68 -25.87
N LEU A 5 18.59 -22.52 -25.34
CA LEU A 5 18.51 -22.90 -23.94
C LEU A 5 19.63 -23.91 -23.64
N ARG A 6 20.58 -23.54 -22.78
CA ARG A 6 21.48 -24.51 -22.13
C ARG A 6 21.34 -24.39 -20.62
N GLY A 7 20.65 -25.38 -20.04
CA GLY A 7 20.58 -25.57 -18.60
C GLY A 7 21.93 -26.02 -18.04
N ASN A 8 22.21 -25.62 -16.80
CA ASN A 8 23.00 -26.45 -15.91
C ASN A 8 22.51 -26.32 -14.47
N SER A 9 22.50 -27.49 -13.85
CA SER A 9 21.91 -27.92 -12.59
C SER A 9 22.53 -27.34 -11.30
N ASN A 10 21.67 -27.33 -10.27
CA ASN A 10 21.99 -27.51 -8.84
C ASN A 10 22.72 -26.37 -8.11
N THR A 11 21.93 -25.39 -7.66
CA THR A 11 22.18 -24.71 -6.38
C THR A 11 20.96 -24.85 -5.49
N SER A 12 20.98 -25.87 -4.63
CA SER A 12 20.05 -25.99 -3.53
C SER A 12 20.19 -24.76 -2.62
N ILE A 13 19.17 -23.92 -2.58
CA ILE A 13 19.07 -22.81 -1.64
C ILE A 13 18.86 -23.42 -0.25
N SER A 14 19.93 -23.51 0.54
CA SER A 14 19.88 -23.94 1.93
C SER A 14 19.22 -22.84 2.76
N LEU A 15 17.90 -22.96 2.96
CA LEU A 15 17.15 -22.23 3.98
C LEU A 15 17.40 -22.86 5.36
N GLN A 16 18.58 -22.65 5.93
CA GLN A 16 18.83 -22.92 7.34
C GLN A 16 19.81 -21.90 7.92
N ASN A 17 19.27 -20.93 8.65
CA ASN A 17 19.96 -20.37 9.81
C ASN A 17 18.92 -20.02 10.88
N PRO A 18 18.59 -20.95 11.79
CA PRO A 18 17.59 -20.72 12.85
C PRO A 18 18.08 -19.81 14.00
N SER A 19 19.25 -19.18 13.89
CA SER A 19 19.90 -18.53 15.04
C SER A 19 19.51 -17.07 15.28
N LEU A 20 18.52 -16.51 14.58
CA LEU A 20 18.06 -15.13 14.79
C LEU A 20 17.41 -14.90 16.17
N PHE A 21 17.10 -15.97 16.91
CA PHE A 21 16.43 -15.90 18.22
C PHE A 21 17.32 -16.32 19.42
N ASN A 22 18.63 -16.47 19.22
CA ASN A 22 19.50 -16.77 20.36
C ASN A 22 19.82 -15.48 21.13
N ASN A 23 19.11 -15.32 22.24
CA ASN A 23 19.17 -14.25 23.23
C ASN A 23 20.48 -14.30 24.05
N PRO A 24 21.35 -13.28 23.99
CA PRO A 24 22.31 -13.00 25.06
C PRO A 24 21.87 -11.72 25.78
N GLN A 25 21.49 -11.85 27.05
CA GLN A 25 21.39 -10.80 28.08
C GLN A 25 21.32 -9.35 27.55
N SER A 26 20.08 -8.82 27.54
CA SER A 26 19.67 -7.52 27.00
C SER A 26 20.33 -6.34 27.70
N SER A 27 21.55 -6.00 27.29
CA SER A 27 22.21 -4.75 27.64
C SER A 27 22.35 -3.87 26.40
N LEU A 28 22.33 -2.55 26.58
CA LEU A 28 22.60 -1.57 25.51
C LEU A 28 23.96 -1.85 24.83
N SER A 29 24.94 -2.33 25.60
CA SER A 29 26.25 -2.75 25.10
C SER A 29 26.15 -3.92 24.11
N GLY A 30 25.24 -4.88 24.36
CA GLY A 30 24.93 -5.97 23.43
C GLY A 30 24.28 -5.47 22.14
N ALA A 31 23.34 -4.53 22.23
CA ALA A 31 22.68 -3.93 21.07
C ALA A 31 23.65 -3.12 20.18
N LEU A 32 24.66 -2.49 20.80
CA LEU A 32 25.71 -1.73 20.11
C LEU A 32 26.92 -2.59 19.71
N LYS A 33 26.93 -3.89 20.05
CA LYS A 33 28.04 -4.79 19.74
C LYS A 33 28.11 -5.03 18.23
N GLY A 34 29.14 -4.48 17.59
CA GLY A 34 29.31 -4.47 16.13
C GLY A 34 28.80 -3.21 15.42
N CYS A 35 28.27 -2.24 16.16
CA CYS A 35 27.89 -0.90 15.67
C CYS A 35 29.01 0.15 15.84
N LEU A 36 30.13 -0.24 16.46
CA LEU A 36 31.25 0.63 16.80
C LEU A 36 32.09 0.93 15.56
N GLY A 37 31.65 1.87 14.72
CA GLY A 37 32.44 2.39 13.61
C GLY A 37 31.62 3.06 12.50
N SER A 38 30.38 2.59 12.28
CA SER A 38 29.43 3.21 11.36
C SER A 38 28.02 2.83 11.79
N LEU A 39 27.14 3.82 11.89
CA LEU A 39 25.73 3.57 12.16
C LEU A 39 25.01 3.29 10.84
N ASP A 40 25.30 2.13 10.29
CA ASP A 40 24.72 1.68 9.03
C ASP A 40 23.30 1.11 9.21
N GLY A 41 22.67 0.72 8.09
CA GLY A 41 21.32 0.15 8.11
C GLY A 41 21.19 -1.11 8.98
N ALA A 42 22.22 -1.96 9.03
CA ALA A 42 22.19 -3.20 9.80
C ALA A 42 22.25 -2.93 11.32
N CYS A 43 23.04 -1.93 11.74
CA CYS A 43 23.04 -1.48 13.12
C CYS A 43 21.68 -0.88 13.53
N ILE A 44 21.09 -0.03 12.68
CA ILE A 44 19.78 0.57 12.91
C ILE A 44 18.71 -0.51 13.07
N GLU A 45 18.69 -1.52 12.20
CA GLU A 45 17.77 -2.65 12.27
C GLU A 45 17.87 -3.37 13.63
N LYS A 46 19.09 -3.67 14.08
CA LYS A 46 19.32 -4.29 15.40
C LYS A 46 18.81 -3.41 16.54
N LEU A 47 19.07 -2.11 16.50
CA LEU A 47 18.57 -1.17 17.52
C LEU A 47 17.04 -1.14 17.55
N LEU A 48 16.38 -1.14 16.40
CA LEU A 48 14.91 -1.21 16.31
C LEU A 48 14.36 -2.51 16.92
N LEU A 49 14.97 -3.66 16.58
CA LEU A 49 14.59 -4.97 17.12
C LEU A 49 14.83 -5.06 18.64
N HIS A 50 15.97 -4.57 19.12
CA HIS A 50 16.26 -4.53 20.56
C HIS A 50 15.30 -3.64 21.32
N CYS A 51 14.92 -2.47 20.76
CA CYS A 51 13.90 -1.63 21.36
C CYS A 51 12.53 -2.34 21.43
N ALA A 52 12.13 -3.03 20.36
CA ALA A 52 10.88 -3.78 20.34
C ALA A 52 10.87 -4.91 21.38
N SER A 53 11.97 -5.66 21.50
CA SER A 53 12.14 -6.72 22.49
C SER A 53 12.12 -6.17 23.93
N ALA A 54 12.79 -5.05 24.19
CA ALA A 54 12.76 -4.41 25.51
C ALA A 54 11.33 -4.00 25.91
N LEU A 55 10.54 -3.45 24.97
CA LEU A 55 9.13 -3.13 25.21
C LEU A 55 8.26 -4.37 25.44
N GLU A 56 8.54 -5.47 24.76
CA GLU A 56 7.82 -6.73 24.94
C GLU A 56 8.09 -7.35 26.32
N HIS A 57 9.32 -7.28 26.81
CA HIS A 57 9.72 -7.77 28.15
C HIS A 57 9.45 -6.77 29.28
N ASN A 58 8.78 -5.64 28.98
CA ASN A 58 8.50 -4.57 29.94
C ASN A 58 9.76 -3.97 30.60
N ASP A 59 10.90 -4.02 29.90
CA ASP A 59 12.14 -3.33 30.30
C ASP A 59 12.11 -1.88 29.81
N GLY A 60 11.41 -1.03 30.56
CA GLY A 60 11.25 0.38 30.23
C GLY A 60 12.58 1.15 30.21
N THR A 61 13.54 0.78 31.05
CA THR A 61 14.85 1.44 31.13
C THR A 61 15.67 1.18 29.87
N LEU A 62 15.78 -0.09 29.45
CA LEU A 62 16.48 -0.42 28.21
C LEU A 62 15.76 0.18 26.99
N ALA A 63 14.42 0.11 26.95
CA ALA A 63 13.65 0.71 25.87
C ALA A 63 13.94 2.22 25.74
N GLN A 64 13.93 2.97 26.85
CA GLN A 64 14.26 4.39 26.86
C GLN A 64 15.69 4.67 26.35
N GLN A 65 16.67 3.87 26.78
CA GLN A 65 18.06 4.02 26.33
C GLN A 65 18.20 3.80 24.82
N VAL A 66 17.60 2.72 24.30
CA VAL A 66 17.67 2.41 22.86
C VAL A 66 16.90 3.44 22.04
N MET A 67 15.73 3.90 22.50
CA MET A 67 14.98 4.99 21.86
C MET A 67 15.79 6.29 21.81
N TRP A 68 16.56 6.61 22.85
CA TRP A 68 17.42 7.78 22.85
C TRP A 68 18.49 7.70 21.76
N VAL A 69 19.12 6.53 21.59
CA VAL A 69 20.07 6.31 20.49
C VAL A 69 19.37 6.48 19.14
N LEU A 70 18.24 5.81 18.93
CA LEU A 70 17.46 5.90 17.68
C LEU A 70 17.03 7.34 17.35
N ASN A 71 16.72 8.16 18.35
CA ASN A 71 16.33 9.56 18.17
C ASN A 71 17.48 10.42 17.61
N ASN A 72 18.73 10.09 17.89
CA ASN A 72 19.90 10.80 17.34
C ASN A 72 20.17 10.47 15.86
N VAL A 73 19.51 9.44 15.33
CA VAL A 73 19.72 8.90 13.97
C VAL A 73 18.54 9.20 13.06
N ALA A 74 17.34 9.23 13.66
CA ALA A 74 16.09 9.48 12.97
C ALA A 74 16.11 10.83 12.23
N SER A 75 15.76 10.82 10.96
CA SER A 75 15.56 12.04 10.16
C SER A 75 14.45 11.83 9.13
N LEU A 76 13.50 12.76 9.06
CA LEU A 76 12.39 12.71 8.09
C LEU A 76 12.81 13.07 6.65
N VAL A 77 13.95 13.75 6.50
CA VAL A 77 14.50 14.20 5.19
C VAL A 77 15.86 13.57 4.87
N GLY A 78 16.32 12.65 5.72
CA GLY A 78 17.58 11.94 5.57
C GLY A 78 17.53 10.80 4.55
N ASP A 79 18.53 9.92 4.62
CA ASP A 79 18.60 8.72 3.79
C ASP A 79 17.43 7.74 4.10
N PRO A 80 17.22 6.69 3.28
CA PRO A 80 16.15 5.70 3.53
C PRO A 80 16.15 5.08 4.94
N ASN A 81 17.32 4.76 5.50
CA ASN A 81 17.42 4.15 6.84
C ASN A 81 17.08 5.16 7.93
N GLN A 82 17.51 6.41 7.81
CA GLN A 82 17.15 7.47 8.75
C GLN A 82 15.64 7.77 8.74
N ARG A 83 15.02 7.76 7.56
CA ARG A 83 13.56 7.93 7.42
C ARG A 83 12.80 6.76 8.00
N LEU A 84 13.24 5.53 7.73
CA LEU A 84 12.69 4.31 8.33
C LEU A 84 12.76 4.39 9.87
N THR A 85 13.93 4.74 10.40
CA THR A 85 14.17 4.92 11.84
C THR A 85 13.20 5.92 12.44
N SER A 86 12.98 7.06 11.79
CA SER A 86 12.04 8.08 12.27
C SER A 86 10.61 7.55 12.38
N TRP A 87 10.13 6.82 11.38
CA TRP A 87 8.78 6.23 11.41
C TRP A 87 8.64 5.12 12.45
N PHE A 88 9.61 4.21 12.54
CA PHE A 88 9.58 3.13 13.53
C PHE A 88 9.71 3.65 14.96
N LEU A 89 10.59 4.62 15.21
CA LEU A 89 10.73 5.25 16.53
C LEU A 89 9.41 5.87 17.00
N ARG A 90 8.69 6.56 16.12
CA ARG A 90 7.35 7.10 16.44
C ARG A 90 6.36 5.99 16.78
N ALA A 91 6.38 4.89 16.05
CA ALA A 91 5.51 3.74 16.32
C ALA A 91 5.86 3.07 17.67
N LEU A 92 7.15 2.91 17.98
CA LEU A 92 7.65 2.35 19.23
C LEU A 92 7.31 3.24 20.44
N ILE A 93 7.45 4.56 20.33
CA ILE A 93 7.02 5.51 21.36
C ILE A 93 5.50 5.42 21.58
N SER A 94 4.70 5.36 20.50
CA SER A 94 3.25 5.20 20.60
C SER A 94 2.83 3.87 21.24
N ARG A 95 3.60 2.80 21.04
CA ARG A 95 3.39 1.53 21.73
C ARG A 95 3.75 1.65 23.21
N ALA A 96 4.89 2.25 23.52
CA ALA A 96 5.36 2.44 24.88
C ALA A 96 4.40 3.26 25.73
N SER A 97 3.79 4.32 25.19
CA SER A 97 2.80 5.13 25.92
C SER A 97 1.51 4.37 26.26
N LYS A 98 1.13 3.35 25.46
CA LYS A 98 -0.01 2.47 25.75
C LYS A 98 0.33 1.42 26.81
N VAL A 99 1.58 0.98 26.88
CA VAL A 99 2.05 -0.06 27.83
C VAL A 99 2.44 0.56 29.18
N CYS A 100 3.02 1.76 29.18
CA CYS A 100 3.47 2.49 30.37
C CYS A 100 3.01 3.96 30.33
N PRO A 101 1.80 4.28 30.81
CA PRO A 101 1.23 5.63 30.73
C PRO A 101 2.05 6.70 31.46
N THR A 102 2.83 6.32 32.46
CA THR A 102 3.50 7.24 33.40
C THR A 102 4.89 7.69 32.94
N ALA A 103 5.46 7.11 31.87
CA ALA A 103 6.90 7.19 31.60
C ALA A 103 7.32 8.02 30.38
N MET A 104 6.39 8.49 29.53
CA MET A 104 6.75 9.17 28.28
C MET A 104 5.84 10.36 27.99
N ASN A 105 6.21 11.53 28.51
CA ASN A 105 5.74 12.82 27.99
C ASN A 105 6.48 13.13 26.69
N PHE A 106 6.22 12.37 25.64
CA PHE A 106 6.63 12.75 24.29
C PHE A 106 5.48 13.55 23.71
N ASP A 107 5.71 14.82 23.39
CA ASP A 107 4.81 15.63 22.57
C ASP A 107 4.85 15.10 21.13
N GLY A 108 4.27 13.91 20.95
CA GLY A 108 4.12 13.21 19.68
C GLY A 108 3.09 13.87 18.77
N SER A 109 2.66 15.09 19.08
CA SER A 109 1.87 15.95 18.21
C SER A 109 2.70 16.49 17.04
N SER A 110 3.57 15.66 16.45
CA SER A 110 3.75 15.74 15.00
C SER A 110 2.47 15.15 14.40
N THR A 111 1.40 15.96 14.42
CA THR A 111 0.31 15.82 13.47
C THR A 111 0.99 15.61 12.12
N ILE A 112 1.01 14.36 11.64
CA ILE A 112 1.48 14.08 10.29
C ILE A 112 0.58 14.96 9.47
N ARG A 113 1.13 16.05 8.93
CA ARG A 113 0.33 17.01 8.20
C ARG A 113 -0.28 16.18 7.08
N ARG A 114 -1.58 15.90 7.20
CA ARG A 114 -2.31 15.10 6.22
C ARG A 114 -2.24 15.90 4.94
N ARG A 115 -1.26 15.59 4.10
CA ARG A 115 -1.12 16.23 2.80
C ARG A 115 -2.18 15.57 1.93
N ASN A 116 -3.28 16.28 1.75
CA ASN A 116 -4.23 15.91 0.73
C ASN A 116 -3.58 16.20 -0.63
N MET A 117 -3.55 15.18 -1.48
CA MET A 117 -3.13 15.31 -2.86
C MET A 117 -4.30 15.85 -3.69
N SER A 118 -3.99 16.63 -4.72
CA SER A 118 -4.87 16.82 -5.86
C SER A 118 -4.99 15.53 -6.68
N VAL A 119 -6.00 15.46 -7.56
CA VAL A 119 -6.17 14.32 -8.49
C VAL A 119 -4.94 14.14 -9.38
N THR A 120 -4.32 15.24 -9.83
CA THR A 120 -3.12 15.21 -10.66
C THR A 120 -1.90 14.71 -9.89
N GLU A 121 -1.70 15.16 -8.64
CA GLU A 121 -0.62 14.63 -7.80
C GLU A 121 -0.79 13.13 -7.52
N LEU A 122 -2.03 12.67 -7.31
CA LEU A 122 -2.30 11.25 -7.14
C LEU A 122 -2.01 10.44 -8.41
N ALA A 123 -2.37 10.96 -9.59
CA ALA A 123 -2.04 10.31 -10.86
C ALA A 123 -0.51 10.17 -11.03
N VAL A 124 0.24 11.25 -10.79
CA VAL A 124 1.71 11.22 -10.80
C VAL A 124 2.27 10.24 -9.76
N TYR A 125 1.70 10.19 -8.56
CA TYR A 125 2.10 9.22 -7.52
C TYR A 125 1.90 7.78 -7.99
N VAL A 126 0.76 7.47 -8.63
CA VAL A 126 0.48 6.15 -9.21
C VAL A 126 1.47 5.81 -10.32
N ASP A 127 1.80 6.77 -11.18
CA ASP A 127 2.72 6.55 -12.32
C ASP A 127 4.17 6.35 -11.89
N LEU A 128 4.60 7.05 -10.83
CA LEU A 128 5.97 6.97 -10.33
C LEU A 128 6.26 5.67 -9.58
N ILE A 129 5.25 5.02 -8.99
CA ILE A 129 5.47 3.81 -8.20
C ILE A 129 5.04 2.56 -8.99
N PRO A 130 6.00 1.71 -9.38
CA PRO A 130 5.76 0.64 -10.36
C PRO A 130 4.74 -0.41 -9.88
N TRP A 131 4.54 -0.55 -8.57
CA TRP A 131 3.62 -1.52 -7.99
C TRP A 131 2.14 -1.31 -8.38
N HIS A 132 1.72 -0.06 -8.59
CA HIS A 132 0.35 0.29 -8.92
C HIS A 132 0.11 -0.01 -10.38
N ARG A 133 1.02 0.45 -11.26
CA ARG A 133 0.96 0.19 -12.69
C ARG A 133 1.00 -1.31 -12.99
N PHE A 134 1.91 -2.05 -12.35
CA PHE A 134 1.96 -3.51 -12.48
C PHE A 134 0.64 -4.16 -12.05
N GLY A 135 0.15 -3.82 -10.86
CA GLY A 135 -1.12 -4.33 -10.35
C GLY A 135 -2.29 -4.02 -11.29
N PHE A 136 -2.40 -2.79 -11.77
CA PHE A 136 -3.46 -2.38 -12.70
C PHE A 136 -3.37 -3.13 -14.02
N CYS A 137 -2.19 -3.24 -14.64
CA CYS A 137 -2.02 -3.96 -15.90
C CYS A 137 -2.35 -5.44 -15.79
N ALA A 138 -1.85 -6.11 -14.74
CA ALA A 138 -2.13 -7.53 -14.51
C ALA A 138 -3.63 -7.77 -14.31
N SER A 139 -4.27 -6.93 -13.52
CA SER A 139 -5.69 -7.07 -13.18
C SER A 139 -6.61 -6.70 -14.31
N ASN A 140 -6.33 -5.62 -15.04
CA ASN A 140 -7.10 -5.27 -16.23
C ASN A 140 -6.98 -6.37 -17.28
N SER A 141 -5.80 -6.98 -17.44
CA SER A 141 -5.62 -8.14 -18.33
C SER A 141 -6.45 -9.35 -17.91
N ALA A 142 -6.51 -9.65 -16.61
CA ALA A 142 -7.35 -10.70 -16.07
C ALA A 142 -8.85 -10.39 -16.23
N ILE A 143 -9.25 -9.14 -15.99
CA ILE A 143 -10.62 -8.64 -16.18
C ILE A 143 -11.05 -8.83 -17.62
N LEU A 144 -10.27 -8.32 -18.58
CA LEU A 144 -10.58 -8.37 -20.01
C LEU A 144 -10.83 -9.80 -20.50
N LYS A 145 -9.98 -10.75 -20.07
CA LYS A 145 -10.16 -12.17 -20.38
C LYS A 145 -11.45 -12.74 -19.77
N ALA A 146 -11.75 -12.39 -18.53
CA ALA A 146 -12.91 -12.95 -17.83
C ALA A 146 -14.24 -12.42 -18.37
N ILE A 147 -14.27 -11.18 -18.88
CA ILE A 147 -15.48 -10.52 -19.41
C ILE A 147 -15.66 -10.71 -20.92
N GLU A 148 -14.85 -11.56 -21.56
CA GLU A 148 -14.99 -11.89 -22.98
C GLU A 148 -16.40 -12.44 -23.27
N GLY A 149 -17.03 -11.95 -24.33
CA GLY A 149 -18.41 -12.32 -24.70
C GLY A 149 -19.52 -11.71 -23.84
N TYR A 150 -19.20 -11.01 -22.73
CA TYR A 150 -20.22 -10.33 -21.92
C TYR A 150 -20.54 -8.93 -22.47
N SER A 151 -21.84 -8.63 -22.58
CA SER A 151 -22.37 -7.32 -22.99
C SER A 151 -22.64 -6.37 -21.83
N LYS A 152 -22.62 -6.87 -20.58
CA LYS A 152 -22.80 -6.10 -19.34
C LYS A 152 -21.80 -6.54 -18.29
N VAL A 153 -21.10 -5.59 -17.69
CA VAL A 153 -20.04 -5.82 -16.71
C VAL A 153 -20.27 -4.95 -15.48
N HIS A 154 -20.11 -5.53 -14.29
CA HIS A 154 -20.21 -4.81 -13.03
C HIS A 154 -18.98 -5.05 -12.16
N ILE A 155 -18.19 -4.01 -11.96
CA ILE A 155 -16.98 -4.01 -11.14
C ILE A 155 -17.29 -3.47 -9.75
N LEU A 156 -16.80 -4.16 -8.72
CA LEU A 156 -16.77 -3.64 -7.35
C LEU A 156 -15.32 -3.29 -6.98
N ASP A 157 -15.07 -1.99 -6.83
CA ASP A 157 -13.75 -1.45 -6.51
C ASP A 157 -13.61 -1.22 -5.01
N PHE A 158 -12.86 -2.10 -4.34
CA PHE A 158 -12.50 -1.97 -2.93
C PHE A 158 -11.10 -1.39 -2.74
N SER A 159 -10.49 -0.85 -3.81
CA SER A 159 -9.16 -0.25 -3.73
C SER A 159 -9.17 1.10 -3.02
N ILE A 160 -7.97 1.45 -2.57
CA ILE A 160 -7.65 2.73 -1.94
C ILE A 160 -6.99 3.71 -2.92
N THR A 161 -6.93 3.34 -4.21
CA THR A 161 -6.28 4.12 -5.27
C THR A 161 -7.22 5.08 -5.98
N HIS A 162 -8.36 5.42 -5.35
CA HIS A 162 -9.34 6.40 -5.83
C HIS A 162 -9.67 6.28 -7.33
N CYS A 163 -10.04 5.06 -7.76
CA CYS A 163 -10.44 4.77 -9.14
C CYS A 163 -9.36 4.93 -10.22
N MET A 164 -8.08 5.13 -9.87
CA MET A 164 -7.00 5.36 -10.85
C MET A 164 -6.70 4.18 -11.79
N GLN A 165 -7.17 2.97 -11.46
CA GLN A 165 -7.05 1.80 -12.33
C GLN A 165 -7.97 1.89 -13.57
N TRP A 166 -9.17 2.42 -13.38
CA TRP A 166 -10.28 2.25 -14.32
C TRP A 166 -10.16 2.99 -15.65
N PRO A 167 -9.52 4.17 -15.76
CA PRO A 167 -9.30 4.82 -17.05
C PRO A 167 -8.66 3.89 -18.09
N THR A 168 -7.59 3.19 -17.70
CA THR A 168 -6.89 2.26 -18.62
C THR A 168 -7.71 1.03 -19.01
N LEU A 169 -8.61 0.57 -18.12
CA LEU A 169 -9.54 -0.51 -18.46
C LEU A 169 -10.64 -0.03 -19.43
N ILE A 170 -11.16 1.18 -19.20
CA ILE A 170 -12.18 1.80 -20.06
C ILE A 170 -11.63 1.98 -21.48
N ASP A 171 -10.39 2.46 -21.64
CA ASP A 171 -9.74 2.57 -22.95
C ASP A 171 -9.62 1.21 -23.64
N ALA A 172 -9.20 0.18 -22.91
CA ALA A 172 -9.08 -1.17 -23.47
C ALA A 172 -10.45 -1.76 -23.86
N LEU A 173 -11.51 -1.45 -23.11
CA LEU A 173 -12.87 -1.87 -23.40
C LEU A 173 -13.47 -1.16 -24.62
N ALA A 174 -13.10 0.11 -24.85
CA ALA A 174 -13.59 0.89 -25.98
C ALA A 174 -13.12 0.31 -27.32
N ILE A 175 -11.90 -0.23 -27.40
CA ILE A 175 -11.33 -0.77 -28.64
C ILE A 175 -11.59 -2.28 -28.84
N ARG A 176 -12.42 -2.89 -27.99
CA ARG A 176 -12.69 -4.32 -28.05
C ARG A 176 -13.41 -4.69 -29.37
N PRO A 177 -13.06 -5.80 -30.04
CA PRO A 177 -13.66 -6.19 -31.33
C PRO A 177 -15.18 -6.35 -31.31
N GLU A 178 -15.73 -6.89 -30.21
CA GLU A 178 -17.18 -7.07 -30.03
C GLU A 178 -17.92 -5.76 -29.69
N GLY A 179 -17.19 -4.64 -29.64
CA GLY A 179 -17.64 -3.38 -29.11
C GLY A 179 -17.62 -3.33 -27.58
N PRO A 180 -17.76 -2.14 -27.01
CA PRO A 180 -17.69 -1.96 -25.58
C PRO A 180 -18.92 -2.52 -24.87
N PRO A 181 -18.75 -3.13 -23.67
CA PRO A 181 -19.88 -3.53 -22.85
C PRO A 181 -20.51 -2.35 -22.11
N SER A 182 -21.74 -2.53 -21.63
CA SER A 182 -22.29 -1.67 -20.58
C SER A 182 -21.51 -1.90 -19.28
N LEU A 183 -20.77 -0.89 -18.83
CA LEU A 183 -19.90 -0.96 -17.67
C LEU A 183 -20.48 -0.19 -16.48
N ARG A 184 -20.65 -0.88 -15.35
CA ARG A 184 -20.93 -0.27 -14.04
C ARG A 184 -19.73 -0.47 -13.11
N ILE A 185 -19.29 0.59 -12.44
CA ILE A 185 -18.25 0.53 -11.40
C ILE A 185 -18.85 1.05 -10.10
N THR A 186 -18.71 0.29 -9.03
CA THR A 186 -19.25 0.63 -7.73
C THR A 186 -18.15 0.63 -6.67
N VAL A 187 -18.16 1.65 -5.83
CA VAL A 187 -17.10 1.94 -4.86
C VAL A 187 -17.74 2.09 -3.47
N PRO A 188 -17.21 1.49 -2.41
CA PRO A 188 -17.71 1.69 -1.06
C PRO A 188 -17.69 3.18 -0.65
N SER A 189 -18.76 3.61 0.02
CA SER A 189 -18.91 4.98 0.51
C SER A 189 -17.92 5.33 1.61
N CYS A 190 -17.62 4.34 2.45
CA CYS A 190 -16.66 4.42 3.52
C CYS A 190 -15.38 3.66 3.14
N ARG A 191 -14.26 4.37 3.18
CA ARG A 191 -12.93 3.77 3.08
C ARG A 191 -12.16 4.01 4.37
N PRO A 192 -11.30 3.06 4.81
CA PRO A 192 -10.33 3.35 5.85
C PRO A 192 -9.54 4.62 5.47
N PRO A 193 -9.27 5.54 6.41
CA PRO A 193 -8.49 6.74 6.12
C PRO A 193 -7.02 6.38 5.96
N VAL A 194 -6.66 5.81 4.82
CA VAL A 194 -5.29 5.44 4.45
C VAL A 194 -4.72 6.43 3.43
N PRO A 195 -3.47 6.88 3.60
CA PRO A 195 -2.76 7.63 2.57
C PRO A 195 -2.63 6.83 1.26
N PRO A 196 -2.54 7.50 0.09
CA PRO A 196 -2.62 8.95 -0.09
C PRO A 196 -4.05 9.49 0.10
N PHE A 197 -4.16 10.58 0.87
CA PHE A 197 -5.42 11.29 1.05
C PHE A 197 -5.68 12.17 -0.17
N LEU A 198 -6.93 12.22 -0.61
CA LEU A 198 -7.34 13.00 -1.78
C LEU A 198 -8.15 14.22 -1.33
N ASN A 199 -7.93 15.37 -1.98
CA ASN A 199 -8.62 16.62 -1.66
C ASN A 199 -9.97 16.79 -2.39
N VAL A 200 -10.51 15.72 -2.97
CA VAL A 200 -11.81 15.72 -3.66
C VAL A 200 -12.67 14.59 -3.13
N SER A 201 -13.98 14.76 -3.22
CA SER A 201 -14.95 13.76 -2.78
C SER A 201 -14.98 12.56 -3.75
N CYS A 202 -15.54 11.44 -3.29
CA CYS A 202 -15.68 10.27 -4.15
C CYS A 202 -16.60 10.56 -5.34
N GLU A 203 -17.64 11.38 -5.15
CA GLU A 203 -18.59 11.79 -6.19
C GLU A 203 -17.89 12.56 -7.30
N GLU A 204 -16.99 13.48 -6.96
CA GLU A 204 -16.20 14.24 -7.92
C GLU A 204 -15.25 13.33 -8.73
N VAL A 205 -14.61 12.35 -8.08
CA VAL A 205 -13.81 11.33 -8.78
C VAL A 205 -14.69 10.52 -9.74
N GLY A 206 -15.86 10.10 -9.28
CA GLY A 206 -16.83 9.37 -10.08
C GLY A 206 -17.33 10.17 -11.29
N LEU A 207 -17.58 11.46 -11.12
CA LEU A 207 -17.96 12.38 -12.19
C LEU A 207 -16.86 12.50 -13.25
N ARG A 208 -15.60 12.68 -12.82
CA ARG A 208 -14.45 12.73 -13.74
C ARG A 208 -14.29 11.45 -14.53
N LEU A 209 -14.42 10.30 -13.86
CA LEU A 209 -14.33 9.00 -14.52
C LEU A 209 -15.50 8.76 -15.49
N SER A 210 -16.71 9.19 -15.12
CA SER A 210 -17.88 9.16 -16.00
C SER A 210 -17.70 10.04 -17.23
N ASN A 211 -17.15 11.26 -17.07
CA ASN A 211 -16.83 12.14 -18.19
C ASN A 211 -15.76 11.54 -19.10
N PHE A 212 -14.71 10.94 -18.53
CA PHE A 212 -13.69 10.22 -19.27
C PHE A 212 -14.29 9.06 -20.09
N ALA A 213 -15.11 8.23 -19.44
CA ALA A 213 -15.80 7.14 -20.12
C ALA A 213 -16.75 7.65 -21.20
N ASN A 214 -17.50 8.73 -20.95
CA ASN A 214 -18.36 9.31 -21.96
C ASN A 214 -17.57 9.78 -23.17
N ILE A 215 -16.42 10.43 -23.02
CA ILE A 215 -15.58 10.83 -24.16
C ILE A 215 -15.07 9.61 -24.93
N GLY A 216 -14.55 8.60 -24.24
CA GLY A 216 -14.03 7.39 -24.88
C GLY A 216 -15.11 6.48 -25.47
N MET A 217 -16.30 6.45 -24.88
CA MET A 217 -17.40 5.54 -25.23
C MET A 217 -18.54 6.19 -26.02
N PHE A 218 -18.61 7.53 -26.14
CA PHE A 218 -19.56 8.21 -27.04
C PHE A 218 -19.34 7.83 -28.50
N LEU A 219 -18.11 7.44 -28.86
CA LEU A 219 -17.83 6.90 -30.19
C LEU A 219 -18.55 5.56 -30.45
N LEU A 220 -19.16 4.94 -29.43
CA LEU A 220 -19.62 3.54 -29.46
C LEU A 220 -20.96 3.28 -28.71
N ASN A 221 -21.80 4.29 -28.49
CA ASN A 221 -23.20 4.15 -28.01
C ASN A 221 -23.41 3.30 -26.73
N SER A 222 -22.60 3.48 -25.68
CA SER A 222 -22.84 2.81 -24.38
C SER A 222 -22.48 3.68 -23.18
N THR A 223 -23.45 4.01 -22.32
CA THR A 223 -23.20 4.68 -21.03
C THR A 223 -24.05 4.08 -19.92
N CYS A 224 -23.45 3.69 -18.78
CA CYS A 224 -24.02 3.89 -17.43
C CYS A 224 -23.00 3.61 -16.31
N LEU A 225 -22.09 4.57 -16.05
CA LEU A 225 -21.27 4.56 -14.84
C LEU A 225 -22.12 5.00 -13.64
N ILE A 226 -22.69 4.03 -12.92
CA ILE A 226 -23.36 4.29 -11.63
C ILE A 226 -22.38 4.03 -10.50
N MET A 227 -21.66 5.07 -10.08
CA MET A 227 -20.93 5.05 -8.83
C MET A 227 -21.95 5.22 -7.70
N THR A 228 -22.32 4.13 -7.04
CA THR A 228 -23.27 4.13 -5.93
C THR A 228 -22.53 3.98 -4.62
N HIS A 229 -22.89 4.81 -3.64
CA HIS A 229 -22.51 4.63 -2.23
C HIS A 229 -23.08 3.31 -1.73
N LEU A 230 -22.22 2.36 -1.37
CA LEU A 230 -22.66 1.16 -0.66
C LEU A 230 -22.25 1.20 0.81
N LEU A 231 -23.25 1.05 1.69
CA LEU A 231 -23.07 0.28 2.92
C LEU A 231 -22.90 -1.19 2.52
N LEU A 232 -21.90 -1.88 3.10
CA LEU A 232 -21.54 -3.29 2.83
C LEU A 232 -22.74 -4.27 2.81
N LEU A 233 -23.88 -3.90 3.43
CA LEU A 233 -25.10 -4.69 3.52
C LEU A 233 -26.04 -4.63 2.29
N GLN A 234 -25.77 -3.81 1.26
CA GLN A 234 -26.68 -3.62 0.11
C GLN A 234 -26.10 -4.05 -1.25
N VAL A 235 -25.22 -5.05 -1.30
CA VAL A 235 -24.79 -5.61 -2.60
C VAL A 235 -25.98 -6.36 -3.24
N LYS A 236 -26.83 -5.66 -3.98
CA LYS A 236 -27.78 -6.27 -4.92
C LYS A 236 -26.98 -6.85 -6.08
N LEU A 237 -26.51 -8.09 -5.90
CA LEU A 237 -25.93 -8.89 -6.97
C LEU A 237 -27.01 -9.10 -8.02
N CYS A 238 -26.78 -8.60 -9.24
CA CYS A 238 -27.60 -9.01 -10.37
C CYS A 238 -27.07 -10.37 -10.80
N PRO A 239 -27.89 -11.45 -10.79
CA PRO A 239 -27.42 -12.81 -11.07
C PRO A 239 -26.91 -13.02 -12.50
N LYS A 240 -26.96 -11.98 -13.36
CA LYS A 240 -26.50 -12.00 -14.76
C LYS A 240 -25.17 -11.27 -15.00
N ASN A 241 -24.50 -10.76 -13.97
CA ASN A 241 -23.27 -9.97 -14.11
C ASN A 241 -22.07 -10.73 -13.55
N LEU A 242 -20.94 -10.73 -14.29
CA LEU A 242 -19.66 -11.18 -13.75
C LEU A 242 -19.19 -10.21 -12.67
N LEU A 243 -18.86 -10.74 -11.49
CA LEU A 243 -18.38 -9.99 -10.34
C LEU A 243 -16.86 -10.11 -10.26
N MET A 244 -16.16 -8.98 -10.21
CA MET A 244 -14.73 -8.98 -9.88
C MET A 244 -14.46 -8.04 -8.71
N THR A 245 -13.87 -8.61 -7.66
CA THR A 245 -13.44 -7.91 -6.45
C THR A 245 -11.94 -7.69 -6.55
N PHE A 246 -11.49 -6.45 -6.40
CA PHE A 246 -10.06 -6.15 -6.43
C PHE A 246 -9.60 -5.53 -5.12
N ILE A 247 -8.60 -6.17 -4.51
CA ILE A 247 -7.89 -5.68 -3.33
C ILE A 247 -6.40 -5.68 -3.70
N LEU A 248 -5.88 -4.52 -4.10
CA LEU A 248 -4.44 -4.27 -3.98
C LEU A 248 -4.16 -4.04 -2.49
N SER A 249 -4.06 -5.14 -1.75
CA SER A 249 -3.53 -5.08 -0.38
C SER A 249 -2.05 -4.72 -0.49
N HIS A 250 -1.62 -3.74 0.30
CA HIS A 250 -0.22 -3.43 0.49
C HIS A 250 0.57 -4.72 0.68
N CYS A 251 1.59 -4.93 -0.16
CA CYS A 251 2.72 -5.81 0.17
C CYS A 251 3.73 -4.98 0.96
#